data_AF-A0A521FK10-F1
#
_entry.id   AF-A0A521FK10-F1
#
_cell.length_a   1.000
_cell.length_b   1.000
_cell.length_c   1.000
_cell.angle_alpha   90.00
_cell.angle_beta   90.00
_cell.angle_gamma   90.00
#
_symmetry.space_group_name_H-M   'P 1'
#
loop_
_entity.id
_entity.type
_entity.pdbx_description
1 polymer ?
#
loop_
_entity_poly.entity_id
_entity_poly.type
_entity_poly.pdbx_seq_one_letter_code
_entity_poly.pdbx_strand_id
1 'polypeptide(L)' 'MLVPSQNGPGPHSHANFYEFFYIVDGEVEVHSEAGAYTAKRGSFVVVPEGGIKHYFKNVGDQVA' A
#
# COMPACT_ATOMS: atom_id res chain seq x y z
N MET A 1 -8.16 -3.61 -5.81
CA MET A 1 -8.29 -5.07 -5.61
C MET A 1 -8.95 -5.32 -4.26
N LEU A 2 -9.54 -6.48 -4.01
CA LEU A 2 -9.99 -6.88 -2.68
C LEU A 2 -8.82 -7.55 -1.95
N VAL A 3 -8.49 -7.07 -0.75
CA VAL A 3 -7.37 -7.50 0.06
C VAL A 3 -7.93 -8.12 1.34
N PRO A 4 -7.85 -9.44 1.53
CA PRO A 4 -8.27 -10.07 2.77
C PRO A 4 -7.51 -9.53 3.98
N SER A 5 -8.10 -9.69 5.18
CA SER A 5 -7.42 -9.39 6.44
C SER A 5 -6.04 -10.06 6.47
N GLN A 6 -5.05 -9.34 6.98
CA GLN A 6 -3.65 -9.76 7.11
C GLN A 6 -2.91 -10.05 5.80
N ASN A 7 -3.48 -9.70 4.64
CA ASN A 7 -2.86 -9.92 3.34
C ASN A 7 -2.35 -8.61 2.70
N GLY A 8 -1.54 -8.78 1.67
CA GLY A 8 -0.86 -7.74 0.91
C GLY A 8 0.42 -8.30 0.29
N PRO A 9 1.05 -7.62 -0.68
CA PRO A 9 2.33 -8.03 -1.22
C PRO A 9 3.42 -7.97 -0.14
N GLY A 10 4.45 -8.80 -0.25
CA GLY A 10 5.67 -8.63 0.53
C GLY A 10 6.48 -7.41 0.06
N PRO A 11 7.55 -7.02 0.76
CA PRO A 11 8.43 -5.93 0.35
C PRO A 11 9.01 -6.13 -1.06
N HIS A 12 8.78 -5.17 -1.95
CA HIS A 12 9.23 -5.18 -3.34
C HIS A 12 9.60 -3.77 -3.83
N SER A 13 10.15 -3.66 -5.04
CA SER A 13 10.50 -2.36 -5.63
C SER A 13 10.40 -2.39 -7.16
N HIS A 14 10.15 -1.22 -7.72
CA HIS A 14 10.10 -0.98 -9.16
C HIS A 14 10.89 0.30 -9.47
N ALA A 15 11.87 0.22 -10.38
CA ALA A 15 12.76 1.35 -10.66
C ALA A 15 12.19 2.32 -11.71
N ASN A 16 11.39 1.81 -12.64
CA ASN A 16 11.12 2.46 -13.92
C ASN A 16 9.63 2.77 -14.17
N PHE A 17 8.80 2.74 -13.12
CA PHE A 17 7.41 3.21 -13.20
C PHE A 17 6.91 3.69 -11.84
N TYR A 18 5.86 4.49 -11.87
CA TYR A 18 5.09 4.90 -10.70
C TYR A 18 4.01 3.87 -10.36
N GLU A 19 3.88 3.55 -9.07
CA GLU A 19 2.75 2.77 -8.57
C GLU A 19 1.82 3.65 -7.75
N PHE A 20 0.52 3.43 -7.90
CA PHE A 20 -0.51 4.22 -7.24
C PHE A 20 -1.53 3.32 -6.58
N PHE A 21 -1.90 3.65 -5.34
CA PHE A 21 -3.01 3.00 -4.64
C PHE A 21 -4.07 4.04 -4.32
N TYR A 22 -5.30 3.79 -4.76
CA TYR A 22 -6.46 4.53 -4.30
C TYR A 22 -7.35 3.62 -3.47
N ILE A 23 -7.60 4.02 -2.22
CA ILE A 23 -8.37 3.22 -1.28
C ILE A 23 -9.85 3.55 -1.47
N VAL A 24 -10.58 2.67 -2.16
CA VAL A 24 -12.01 2.85 -2.43
C VAL A 24 -12.83 2.61 -1.16
N ASP A 25 -12.43 1.65 -0.34
CA ASP A 25 -13.03 1.36 0.96
C ASP A 25 -12.00 0.69 1.90
N GLY A 26 -12.30 0.61 3.19
CA GLY A 26 -11.42 0.02 4.20
C GLY A 26 -10.19 0.88 4.51
N GLU A 27 -9.17 0.21 5.06
CA GLU A 27 -7.87 0.80 5.33
C GLU A 27 -6.75 -0.24 5.22
N VAL A 28 -5.57 0.22 4.81
CA VAL A 28 -4.34 -0.58 4.77
C VAL A 28 -3.18 0.24 5.35
N GLU A 29 -2.16 -0.42 5.87
CA GLU A 29 -0.89 0.24 6.13
C GLU A 29 0.02 0.10 4.93
N VAL A 30 0.53 1.22 4.44
CA VAL A 30 1.59 1.26 3.42
C VAL A 30 2.91 1.55 4.12
N HIS A 31 3.93 0.78 3.78
CA HIS A 31 5.25 0.83 4.38
C HIS A 31 6.30 1.09 3.31
N SER A 32 7.25 1.96 3.62
CA SER A 32 8.41 2.24 2.78
C SER A 32 9.62 2.58 3.64
N GLU A 33 10.76 2.84 2.99
CA GLU A 33 11.96 3.36 3.64
C GLU A 33 11.72 4.73 4.33
N ALA A 34 10.71 5.49 3.90
CA ALA A 34 10.32 6.75 4.53
C ALA A 34 9.45 6.57 5.79
N GLY A 35 8.98 5.34 6.06
CA GLY A 35 8.12 5.01 7.19
C GLY A 35 6.79 4.37 6.78
N ALA A 36 5.86 4.36 7.74
CA ALA A 36 4.54 3.76 7.59
C ALA A 36 3.44 4.84 7.51
N TYR A 37 2.41 4.57 6.70
CA TYR A 37 1.24 5.42 6.54
C TYR A 37 -0.03 4.57 6.50
N THR A 38 -1.00 4.88 7.37
CA THR A 38 -2.33 4.25 7.33
C THR A 38 -3.19 4.91 6.26
N ALA A 39 -3.34 4.25 5.11
CA ALA A 39 -4.16 4.70 4.01
C ALA A 39 -5.61 4.23 4.20
N LYS A 40 -6.51 5.17 4.49
CA LYS A 40 -7.95 4.95 4.68
C LYS A 40 -8.74 5.25 3.40
N ARG A 41 -10.04 4.91 3.38
CA ARG A 41 -10.99 5.32 2.32
C ARG A 41 -10.74 6.76 1.85
N GLY A 42 -10.53 6.92 0.54
CA GLY A 42 -10.27 8.19 -0.13
C GLY A 42 -8.79 8.58 -0.19
N SER A 43 -7.88 7.87 0.48
CA SER A 43 -6.44 8.10 0.35
C SER A 43 -5.97 7.75 -1.06
N PHE A 44 -5.09 8.61 -1.58
CA PHE A 44 -4.31 8.36 -2.79
C PHE A 44 -2.84 8.28 -2.42
N VAL A 45 -2.24 7.11 -2.55
CA VAL A 45 -0.83 6.85 -2.23
C VAL A 45 -0.04 6.77 -3.51
N VAL A 46 1.10 7.46 -3.54
CA VAL A 46 2.01 7.50 -4.69
C VAL A 46 3.33 6.88 -4.28
N VAL A 47 3.75 5.84 -5.01
CA VAL A 47 5.11 5.33 -4.97
C VAL A 47 5.86 5.88 -6.18
N PRO A 48 6.87 6.73 -5.99
CA PRO A 48 7.63 7.29 -7.10
C PRO A 48 8.55 6.25 -7.75
N GLU A 49 9.03 6.59 -8.95
CA GLU A 49 10.19 5.92 -9.55
C GLU A 49 11.44 6.00 -8.65
N GLY A 50 12.48 5.25 -9.02
CA GLY A 50 13.74 5.23 -8.28
C GLY A 50 13.93 4.02 -7.36
N GLY A 51 12.97 3.07 -7.37
CA GLY A 51 13.17 1.76 -6.76
C GLY A 51 13.03 1.73 -5.24
N ILE A 52 12.27 2.65 -4.65
CA ILE A 52 11.97 2.62 -3.21
C ILE A 52 11.30 1.29 -2.85
N LYS A 53 11.87 0.59 -1.87
CA LYS A 53 11.28 -0.66 -1.38
C LYS A 53 10.02 -0.34 -0.58
N HIS A 54 8.92 -0.95 -0.96
CA HIS A 54 7.62 -0.71 -0.33
C HIS A 54 6.77 -1.98 -0.30
N TYR A 55 5.72 -1.94 0.52
CA TYR A 55 4.64 -2.91 0.53
C TYR A 55 3.41 -2.30 1.21
N PHE A 56 2.28 -2.99 1.11
CA PHE A 56 1.12 -2.69 1.95
C PHE A 56 0.60 -3.94 2.62
N LYS A 57 -0.11 -3.77 3.73
CA LYS A 57 -0.82 -4.83 4.40
C LYS A 57 -2.17 -4.34 4.87
N ASN A 58 -3.23 -5.10 4.61
CA ASN A 58 -4.49 -4.92 5.31
C ASN A 58 -4.34 -5.43 6.74
N VAL A 59 -4.17 -4.51 7.69
CA VAL A 59 -4.02 -4.83 9.12
C VAL A 59 -5.34 -4.94 9.85
N GLY A 60 -6.46 -4.59 9.21
CA GLY A 60 -7.81 -4.74 9.75
C GLY A 60 -8.29 -6.18 9.78
N ASP A 61 -9.48 -6.40 10.31
CA ASP A 61 -10.16 -7.70 10.42
C ASP A 61 -11.17 -7.96 9.28
N GLN A 62 -11.40 -6.96 8.42
CA GLN A 62 -12.29 -7.04 7.26
C GLN A 62 -11.51 -6.98 5.95
N VAL A 63 -12.18 -7.30 4.84
CA VAL A 63 -11.62 -7.09 3.49
C VAL A 63 -11.55 -5.59 3.20
N ALA A 64 -10.44 -5.14 2.63
CA ALA A 64 -10.23 -3.78 2.12
C ALA A 64 -10.20 -3.78 0.59
#